data_AF-A0A847SDE8-F1
#
_entry.id   AF-A0A847SDE8-F1
#
_cell.length_a   1.000
_cell.length_b   1.000
_cell.length_c   1.000
_cell.angle_alpha   90.00
_cell.angle_beta   90.00
_cell.angle_gamma   90.00
#
_symmetry.space_group_name_H-M   'P 1'
#
loop_
_entity.id
_entity.type
_entity.pdbx_description
1 polymer ?
#
loop_
_entity_poly.entity_id
_entity_poly.type
_entity_poly.pdbx_seq_one_letter_code
_entity_poly.pdbx_strand_id
1 'polypeptide(L)'
;MLNPMRSRHTRLLPFEHWPRHRRSEAVIQLKNRMRRYAADYGGRFDSLFALDDPEPAAAGCNWFDFYFPGSNRFTLWNASLVTARVAFQDEAGRLAREQAHAALTAVEREAERQIEFIPALFSDTGKVWAYEAVSPPEPHYARFEGRTLHQQITKLKVDILHHTPPVIHERFQILPGYRYGVGLNMVLDVEVIDRTVVEYAIDRFLAVGECNWQSAQPVPLDRLRPLHEQA
;
A
#
# COMPACT_ATOMS: atom_id res chain seq x y z
N MET A 1 -5.26 -19.37 -15.68
CA MET A 1 -5.83 -18.08 -16.09
C MET A 1 -7.28 -18.01 -15.63
N LEU A 2 -7.60 -17.13 -14.67
CA LEU A 2 -8.98 -16.76 -14.40
C LEU A 2 -9.40 -15.75 -15.47
N ASN A 3 -10.28 -16.18 -16.37
CA ASN A 3 -10.82 -15.37 -17.46
C ASN A 3 -11.78 -14.31 -16.87
N PRO A 4 -11.55 -13.00 -17.04
CA PRO A 4 -12.49 -11.98 -16.65
C PRO A 4 -13.49 -11.72 -17.79
N MET A 5 -14.63 -11.10 -17.47
CA MET A 5 -15.70 -10.66 -18.39
C MET A 5 -16.82 -11.66 -18.66
N ARG A 6 -17.70 -11.81 -17.67
CA ARG A 6 -19.15 -11.50 -17.81
C ARG A 6 -19.78 -11.59 -16.43
N SER A 7 -19.83 -10.48 -15.71
CA SER A 7 -20.62 -10.38 -14.50
C SER A 7 -21.39 -9.06 -14.51
N ARG A 8 -22.71 -9.18 -14.66
CA ARG A 8 -23.69 -8.16 -14.27
C ARG A 8 -23.27 -7.56 -12.93
N HIS A 9 -23.42 -6.25 -12.76
CA HIS A 9 -23.13 -5.44 -11.56
C HIS A 9 -23.59 -6.10 -10.24
N THR A 10 -22.86 -7.11 -9.79
CA THR A 10 -23.06 -7.76 -8.50
C THR A 10 -22.13 -6.99 -7.60
N ARG A 11 -22.69 -6.15 -6.71
CA ARG A 11 -21.90 -5.43 -5.69
C ARG A 11 -20.96 -6.43 -5.04
N LEU A 12 -19.66 -6.26 -5.28
CA LEU A 12 -18.65 -7.24 -4.91
C LEU A 12 -18.54 -7.20 -3.38
N LEU A 13 -19.08 -8.22 -2.72
CA LEU A 13 -19.05 -8.31 -1.26
C LEU A 13 -17.60 -8.48 -0.78
N PRO A 14 -17.18 -7.78 0.29
CA PRO A 14 -15.91 -8.05 0.95
C PRO A 14 -15.80 -9.51 1.39
N PHE A 15 -14.57 -10.02 1.48
CA PHE A 15 -14.26 -11.42 1.80
C PHE A 15 -14.92 -11.88 3.11
N GLU A 16 -14.90 -11.04 4.14
CA GLU A 16 -15.50 -11.32 5.46
C GLU A 16 -17.01 -11.58 5.38
N HIS A 17 -17.70 -10.98 4.40
CA HIS A 17 -19.13 -11.14 4.14
C HIS A 17 -19.45 -12.34 3.26
N TRP A 18 -18.46 -13.09 2.79
CA TRP A 18 -18.71 -14.28 1.98
C TRP A 18 -19.28 -15.43 2.84
N PRO A 19 -20.12 -16.29 2.24
CA PRO A 19 -20.56 -17.53 2.87
C PRO A 19 -19.36 -18.37 3.35
N ARG A 20 -19.51 -19.04 4.50
CA ARG A 20 -18.42 -19.82 5.14
C ARG A 20 -17.77 -20.85 4.20
N HIS A 21 -18.55 -21.50 3.33
CA HIS A 21 -18.01 -22.48 2.39
C HIS A 21 -17.08 -21.82 1.35
N ARG A 22 -17.42 -20.64 0.82
CA ARG A 22 -16.57 -19.91 -0.13
C ARG A 22 -15.28 -19.40 0.52
N ARG A 23 -15.37 -18.93 1.78
CA ARG A 23 -14.16 -18.56 2.54
C ARG A 23 -13.24 -19.76 2.76
N SER A 24 -13.81 -20.91 3.14
CA SER A 24 -13.04 -22.15 3.31
C SER A 24 -12.39 -22.62 2.01
N GLU A 25 -13.11 -22.51 0.88
CA GLU A 25 -12.58 -22.87 -0.43
C GLU A 25 -11.42 -21.96 -0.84
N ALA A 26 -11.53 -20.65 -0.63
CA ALA A 26 -10.45 -19.70 -0.91
C ALA A 26 -9.18 -20.01 -0.09
N VAL A 27 -9.32 -20.36 1.19
CA VAL A 27 -8.20 -20.79 2.03
C VAL A 27 -7.56 -22.08 1.50
N ILE A 28 -8.36 -23.05 1.05
CA ILE A 28 -7.85 -24.30 0.44
C ILE A 28 -7.09 -23.99 -0.85
N GLN A 29 -7.64 -23.13 -1.71
CA GLN A 29 -7.01 -22.72 -2.96
C GLN A 29 -5.66 -22.03 -2.70
N LEU A 30 -5.60 -21.11 -1.74
CA LEU A 30 -4.35 -20.47 -1.31
C LEU A 30 -3.33 -21.52 -0.83
N LYS A 31 -3.71 -22.42 0.09
CA LYS A 31 -2.83 -23.48 0.59
C LYS A 31 -2.33 -24.42 -0.51
N ASN A 32 -3.12 -24.64 -1.57
CA ASN A 32 -2.70 -25.41 -2.73
C ASN A 32 -1.63 -24.65 -3.56
N ARG A 33 -1.81 -23.33 -3.74
CA ARG A 33 -0.81 -22.48 -4.42
C ARG A 33 0.50 -22.41 -3.64
N MET A 34 0.42 -22.16 -2.33
CA MET A 34 1.59 -22.14 -1.43
C MET A 34 2.40 -23.44 -1.51
N ARG A 35 1.73 -24.61 -1.57
CA ARG A 35 2.40 -25.90 -1.75
C ARG A 35 3.05 -26.06 -3.11
N ARG A 36 2.42 -25.53 -4.17
CA ARG A 36 2.96 -25.57 -5.53
C ARG A 36 4.20 -24.70 -5.69
N TYR A 37 4.19 -23.51 -5.08
CA TYR A 37 5.26 -22.52 -5.16
C TYR A 37 6.10 -22.46 -3.86
N ALA A 38 6.16 -23.57 -3.13
CA ALA A 38 6.87 -23.65 -1.85
C ALA A 38 8.39 -23.43 -2.01
N ALA A 39 8.94 -23.80 -3.17
CA ALA A 39 10.34 -23.55 -3.50
C ALA A 39 10.65 -22.05 -3.56
N ASP A 40 9.71 -21.25 -4.06
CA ASP A 40 9.88 -19.82 -4.30
C ASP A 40 9.60 -19.00 -3.02
N TYR A 41 8.52 -19.31 -2.30
CA TYR A 41 8.03 -18.48 -1.18
C TYR A 41 8.05 -19.16 0.20
N GLY A 42 8.60 -20.38 0.30
CA GLY A 42 8.75 -21.07 1.59
C GLY A 42 7.51 -21.69 2.20
N GLY A 43 6.38 -21.62 1.50
CA GLY A 43 5.16 -22.31 1.89
C GLY A 43 4.41 -21.68 3.07
N ARG A 44 4.83 -20.50 3.56
CA ARG A 44 4.10 -19.71 4.57
C ARG A 44 3.18 -18.65 4.00
N PHE A 45 3.50 -18.15 2.81
CA PHE A 45 2.67 -17.19 2.09
C PHE A 45 2.72 -17.46 0.58
N ASP A 46 1.90 -16.72 -0.14
CA ASP A 46 1.86 -16.65 -1.59
C ASP A 46 1.79 -15.18 -1.99
N SER A 47 2.41 -14.79 -3.10
CA SER A 47 2.38 -13.41 -3.59
C SER A 47 2.22 -13.37 -5.11
N LEU A 48 1.75 -12.22 -5.61
CA LEU A 48 1.76 -11.90 -7.03
C LEU A 48 3.12 -11.30 -7.47
N PHE A 49 3.97 -10.91 -6.52
CA PHE A 49 5.26 -10.27 -6.75
C PHE A 49 6.39 -11.20 -6.33
N ALA A 50 7.46 -11.22 -7.14
CA ALA A 50 8.70 -11.90 -6.76
C ALA A 50 9.43 -11.06 -5.71
N LEU A 51 9.87 -11.71 -4.63
CA LEU A 51 10.63 -11.04 -3.57
C LEU A 51 12.12 -10.92 -3.93
N ASP A 52 12.63 -11.86 -4.72
CA ASP A 52 14.03 -11.99 -5.15
C ASP A 52 14.27 -11.47 -6.58
N ASP A 53 13.50 -10.47 -7.03
CA ASP A 53 13.74 -9.88 -8.36
C ASP A 53 15.17 -9.32 -8.43
N PRO A 54 16.05 -9.81 -9.34
CA PRO A 54 17.47 -9.45 -9.36
C PRO A 54 17.76 -8.00 -9.72
N GLU A 55 16.75 -7.16 -9.94
CA GLU A 55 16.92 -5.73 -10.19
C GLU A 55 17.13 -5.00 -8.86
N PRO A 56 18.36 -4.57 -8.54
CA PRO A 56 18.64 -3.92 -7.28
C PRO A 56 18.22 -2.47 -7.41
N ALA A 57 17.02 -2.13 -6.95
CA ALA A 57 16.90 -0.83 -6.30
C ALA A 57 17.94 -0.85 -5.18
N ALA A 58 18.90 0.08 -5.20
CA ALA A 58 20.02 0.15 -4.27
C ALA A 58 19.63 0.20 -2.76
N ALA A 59 18.33 0.20 -2.46
CA ALA A 59 17.72 0.21 -1.13
C ALA A 59 17.03 -1.12 -0.72
N GLY A 60 17.02 -2.15 -1.57
CA GLY A 60 16.29 -3.40 -1.33
C GLY A 60 14.76 -3.24 -1.37
N CYS A 61 14.04 -4.37 -1.23
CA CYS A 61 12.58 -4.37 -1.14
C CYS A 61 12.13 -3.74 0.18
N ASN A 62 11.32 -2.68 0.14
CA ASN A 62 10.90 -1.94 1.34
C ASN A 62 9.36 -1.94 1.55
N TRP A 63 8.63 -2.55 0.61
CA TRP A 63 7.21 -2.84 0.67
C TRP A 63 6.94 -4.20 0.02
N PHE A 64 6.02 -4.99 0.56
CA PHE A 64 5.65 -6.27 -0.03
C PHE A 64 4.21 -6.67 0.28
N ASP A 65 3.45 -7.01 -0.76
CA ASP A 65 2.09 -7.53 -0.64
C ASP A 65 2.08 -9.05 -0.73
N PHE A 66 1.35 -9.72 0.15
CA PHE A 66 1.29 -11.17 0.20
C PHE A 66 0.00 -11.69 0.86
N TYR A 67 -0.26 -12.98 0.68
CA TYR A 67 -1.42 -13.67 1.22
C TYR A 67 -0.99 -14.84 2.09
N PHE A 68 -1.64 -15.02 3.23
CA PHE A 68 -1.42 -16.19 4.09
C PHE A 68 -2.71 -16.62 4.80
N PRO A 69 -2.87 -17.92 5.13
CA PRO A 69 -4.01 -18.40 5.88
C PRO A 69 -3.91 -17.97 7.36
N GLY A 70 -5.05 -17.60 7.95
CA GLY A 70 -5.13 -17.36 9.39
C GLY A 70 -5.21 -18.64 10.22
N SER A 71 -5.36 -18.50 11.54
CA SER A 71 -5.39 -19.64 12.48
C SER A 71 -6.60 -20.55 12.25
N ASN A 72 -7.69 -20.03 11.67
CA ASN A 72 -8.89 -20.80 11.38
C ASN A 72 -9.06 -21.05 9.87
N ARG A 73 -9.87 -22.06 9.52
CA ARG A 73 -10.09 -22.48 8.12
C ARG A 73 -10.87 -21.49 7.24
N PHE A 74 -11.29 -20.35 7.77
CA PHE A 74 -12.12 -19.36 7.08
C PHE A 74 -11.44 -17.99 6.95
N THR A 75 -10.26 -17.81 7.54
CA THR A 75 -9.51 -16.56 7.48
C THR A 75 -8.41 -16.68 6.44
N LEU A 76 -8.39 -15.71 5.55
CA LEU A 76 -7.32 -15.48 4.59
C LEU A 76 -6.92 -14.01 4.76
N TRP A 77 -5.66 -13.76 5.01
CA TRP A 77 -5.09 -12.43 5.15
C TRP A 77 -4.59 -11.93 3.80
N ASN A 78 -4.99 -10.72 3.43
CA ASN A 78 -4.45 -9.95 2.33
C ASN A 78 -3.58 -8.85 2.94
N ALA A 79 -2.28 -9.14 3.05
CA ALA A 79 -1.36 -8.35 3.85
C ALA A 79 -0.47 -7.47 2.96
N SER A 80 -0.19 -6.28 3.46
CA SER A 80 0.86 -5.39 2.97
C SER A 80 1.82 -5.15 4.12
N LEU A 81 3.12 -5.36 3.88
CA LEU A 81 4.19 -5.11 4.83
C LEU A 81 5.06 -3.98 4.30
N VAL A 82 5.30 -2.97 5.12
CA VAL A 82 6.25 -1.88 4.85
C VAL A 82 7.28 -1.77 5.96
N THR A 83 8.47 -1.30 5.61
CA THR A 83 9.48 -0.94 6.61
C THR A 83 9.03 0.29 7.39
N ALA A 84 9.49 0.44 8.64
CA ALA A 84 9.26 1.63 9.45
C ALA A 84 9.77 2.90 8.76
N ARG A 85 10.86 2.80 7.99
CA ARG A 85 11.40 3.89 7.16
C ARG A 85 10.42 4.34 6.07
N VAL A 86 9.80 3.41 5.35
CA VAL A 86 8.76 3.74 4.36
C VAL A 86 7.56 4.37 5.05
N ALA A 87 7.08 3.77 6.16
CA ALA A 87 5.97 4.33 6.93
C ALA A 87 6.26 5.76 7.44
N PHE A 88 7.50 6.05 7.82
CA PHE A 88 7.96 7.39 8.20
C PHE A 88 7.86 8.39 7.05
N GLN A 89 8.36 8.01 5.87
CA GLN A 89 8.31 8.83 4.66
C GLN A 89 6.88 9.07 4.17
N ASP A 90 6.03 8.04 4.24
CA ASP A 90 4.63 8.14 3.85
C ASP A 90 3.84 9.03 4.79
N GLU A 91 4.07 8.91 6.11
CA GLU A 91 3.39 9.74 7.10
C GLU A 91 3.79 11.22 6.98
N ALA A 92 5.08 11.51 6.77
CA ALA A 92 5.53 12.87 6.48
C ALA A 92 4.89 13.40 5.18
N GLY A 93 4.80 12.58 4.14
CA GLY A 93 4.14 12.93 2.89
C GLY A 93 2.63 13.16 3.04
N ARG A 94 1.95 12.38 3.89
CA ARG A 94 0.54 12.54 4.23
C ARG A 94 0.32 13.88 4.93
N LEU A 95 1.09 14.17 5.97
CA LEU A 95 1.01 15.44 6.71
C LEU A 95 1.31 16.65 5.82
N ALA A 96 2.34 16.58 4.98
CA ALA A 96 2.66 17.63 4.02
C ALA A 96 1.52 17.89 3.03
N ARG A 97 0.91 16.82 2.51
CA ARG A 97 -0.24 16.90 1.61
C ARG A 97 -1.46 17.51 2.30
N GLU A 98 -1.75 17.10 3.53
CA GLU A 98 -2.85 17.66 4.33
C GLU A 98 -2.67 19.15 4.59
N GLN A 99 -1.46 19.56 4.99
CA GLN A 99 -1.13 20.97 5.22
C GLN A 99 -1.23 21.80 3.93
N ALA A 100 -0.66 21.31 2.82
CA ALA A 100 -0.70 22.00 1.54
C ALA A 100 -2.14 22.16 1.02
N HIS A 101 -2.95 21.10 1.07
CA HIS A 101 -4.35 21.19 0.66
C HIS A 101 -5.18 22.08 1.59
N ALA A 102 -4.91 22.09 2.90
CA ALA A 102 -5.62 22.96 3.85
C ALA A 102 -5.34 24.46 3.58
N ALA A 103 -4.20 24.79 2.99
CA ALA A 103 -3.84 26.16 2.64
C ALA A 103 -4.53 26.68 1.35
N LEU A 104 -5.05 25.79 0.50
CA LEU A 104 -5.78 26.13 -0.72
C LEU A 104 -7.25 26.48 -0.44
N THR A 105 -7.79 27.41 -1.24
CA THR A 105 -9.23 27.70 -1.24
C THR A 105 -10.05 26.51 -1.79
N ALA A 106 -11.37 26.53 -1.59
CA ALA A 106 -12.24 25.48 -2.13
C ALA A 106 -12.19 25.40 -3.67
N VAL A 107 -12.10 26.56 -4.34
CA VAL A 107 -12.02 26.65 -5.81
C VAL A 107 -10.69 26.07 -6.31
N GLU A 108 -9.58 26.45 -5.69
CA GLU A 108 -8.25 25.92 -6.05
C GLU A 108 -8.15 24.41 -5.81
N ARG A 109 -8.72 23.91 -4.71
CA ARG A 109 -8.77 22.46 -4.43
C ARG A 109 -9.61 21.69 -5.44
N GLU A 110 -10.69 22.28 -5.92
CA GLU A 110 -11.51 21.64 -6.94
C GLU A 110 -10.78 21.61 -8.27
N ALA A 111 -10.10 22.70 -8.65
CA ALA A 111 -9.28 22.74 -9.86
C ALA A 111 -8.19 21.64 -9.87
N GLU A 112 -7.54 21.39 -8.72
CA GLU A 112 -6.54 20.31 -8.56
C GLU A 112 -7.11 18.88 -8.67
N ARG A 113 -8.43 18.72 -8.55
CA ARG A 113 -9.11 17.42 -8.69
C ARG A 113 -9.59 17.14 -10.10
N GLN A 114 -9.64 18.16 -10.95
CA GLN A 114 -10.16 18.04 -12.30
C GLN A 114 -9.11 17.38 -13.19
N ILE A 115 -9.42 16.16 -13.64
CA ILE A 115 -8.69 15.45 -14.68
C ILE A 115 -9.50 15.56 -15.95
N GLU A 116 -8.90 16.07 -17.01
CA GLU A 116 -9.53 16.12 -18.33
C GLU A 116 -9.34 14.78 -19.04
N PHE A 117 -10.38 14.31 -19.74
CA PHE A 117 -10.33 13.08 -20.52
C PHE A 117 -10.66 13.37 -21.97
N ILE A 118 -9.73 13.09 -22.88
CA ILE A 118 -9.92 13.25 -24.32
C ILE A 118 -10.13 11.88 -25.00
N PRO A 119 -11.00 11.76 -26.01
CA PRO A 119 -11.12 10.52 -26.78
C PRO A 119 -9.79 10.13 -27.44
N ALA A 120 -9.32 8.91 -27.21
CA ALA A 120 -8.03 8.42 -27.69
C ALA A 120 -8.16 7.33 -28.76
N LEU A 121 -9.15 6.44 -28.61
CA LEU A 121 -9.39 5.35 -29.56
C LEU A 121 -10.85 5.35 -30.01
N PHE A 122 -11.05 5.08 -31.29
CA PHE A 122 -12.36 4.96 -31.93
C PHE A 122 -12.49 3.57 -32.58
N SER A 123 -13.69 3.01 -32.58
CA SER A 123 -14.01 1.86 -33.42
C SER A 123 -14.08 2.25 -34.89
N ASP A 124 -14.08 1.25 -35.77
CA ASP A 124 -14.28 1.41 -37.22
C ASP A 124 -15.61 2.11 -37.59
N THR A 125 -16.56 2.16 -36.64
CA THR A 125 -17.86 2.85 -36.77
C THR A 125 -17.86 4.27 -36.19
N GLY A 126 -16.71 4.77 -35.71
CA GLY A 126 -16.56 6.10 -35.12
C GLY A 126 -16.97 6.21 -33.64
N LYS A 127 -17.24 5.10 -32.94
CA LYS A 127 -17.58 5.11 -31.51
C LYS A 127 -16.31 5.17 -30.66
N VAL A 128 -16.26 6.08 -29.69
CA VAL A 128 -15.15 6.14 -28.73
C VAL A 128 -15.06 4.84 -27.92
N TRP A 129 -13.88 4.23 -27.93
CA TRP A 129 -13.54 2.99 -27.20
C TRP A 129 -12.66 3.26 -25.97
N ALA A 130 -11.80 4.27 -26.04
CA ALA A 130 -10.94 4.65 -24.93
C ALA A 130 -10.78 6.17 -24.86
N TYR A 131 -10.58 6.66 -23.65
CA TYR A 131 -10.21 8.03 -23.35
C TYR A 131 -8.79 8.03 -22.77
N GLU A 132 -8.04 9.08 -23.06
CA GLU A 132 -6.76 9.37 -22.45
C GLU A 132 -6.95 10.50 -21.43
N ALA A 133 -6.34 10.34 -20.26
CA ALA A 133 -6.31 11.39 -19.25
C ALA A 133 -5.25 12.41 -19.63
N VAL A 134 -5.66 13.66 -19.81
CA VAL A 134 -4.76 14.79 -20.04
C VAL A 134 -4.53 15.46 -18.70
N SER A 135 -3.26 15.52 -18.28
CA SER A 135 -2.88 16.29 -17.10
C SER A 135 -2.73 17.75 -17.49
N PRO A 136 -3.57 18.67 -16.98
CA PRO A 136 -3.39 20.09 -17.24
C PRO A 136 -2.06 20.59 -16.65
N PRO A 137 -1.52 21.72 -17.14
CA PRO A 137 -0.32 22.31 -16.57
C PRO A 137 -0.50 22.60 -15.08
N GLU A 138 0.49 22.25 -14.25
CA GLU A 138 0.40 22.47 -12.80
C GLU A 138 0.21 23.96 -12.47
N PRO A 139 -0.90 24.33 -11.81
CA PRO A 139 -1.15 25.71 -11.43
C PRO A 139 -0.13 26.19 -10.40
N HIS A 140 0.28 27.45 -10.54
CA HIS A 140 1.20 28.11 -9.61
C HIS A 140 0.38 28.98 -8.66
N TYR A 141 0.61 28.84 -7.36
CA TYR A 141 -0.19 29.52 -6.34
C TYR A 141 0.58 30.66 -5.70
N ALA A 142 0.01 31.87 -5.71
CA ALA A 142 0.58 33.02 -5.02
C ALA A 142 0.79 32.75 -3.51
N ARG A 143 -0.11 31.98 -2.89
CA ARG A 143 -0.01 31.56 -1.48
C ARG A 143 1.18 30.66 -1.19
N PHE A 144 1.71 29.98 -2.20
CA PHE A 144 2.92 29.17 -2.11
C PHE A 144 4.14 29.90 -2.66
N GLU A 145 4.09 31.23 -2.74
CA GLU A 145 5.15 32.08 -3.30
C GLU A 145 5.44 31.73 -4.77
N GLY A 146 4.38 31.39 -5.51
CA GLY A 146 4.48 30.98 -6.92
C GLY A 146 4.86 29.51 -7.12
N ARG A 147 4.96 28.68 -6.07
CA ARG A 147 5.17 27.23 -6.23
C ARG A 147 3.89 26.51 -6.68
N THR A 148 4.05 25.38 -7.34
CA THR A 148 2.95 24.43 -7.58
C THR A 148 2.59 23.69 -6.29
N LEU A 149 1.40 23.07 -6.26
CA LEU A 149 1.01 22.24 -5.12
C LEU A 149 2.01 21.10 -4.87
N HIS A 150 2.48 20.45 -5.94
CA HIS A 150 3.48 19.39 -5.83
C HIS A 150 4.78 19.88 -5.19
N GLN A 151 5.32 21.01 -5.66
CA GLN A 151 6.52 21.62 -5.11
C GLN A 151 6.35 22.00 -3.63
N GLN A 152 5.19 22.55 -3.28
CA GLN A 152 4.88 22.91 -1.90
C GLN A 152 4.80 21.68 -0.99
N ILE A 153 4.19 20.58 -1.45
CA ILE A 153 4.16 19.30 -0.71
C ILE A 153 5.57 18.77 -0.49
N THR A 154 6.42 18.78 -1.53
CA THR A 154 7.81 18.33 -1.42
C THR A 154 8.59 19.15 -0.40
N LYS A 155 8.47 20.49 -0.43
CA LYS A 155 9.08 21.37 0.57
C LYS A 155 8.60 21.06 1.99
N LEU A 156 7.28 21.01 2.19
CA LEU A 156 6.69 20.72 3.50
C LEU A 156 7.09 19.34 4.02
N LYS A 157 7.19 18.34 3.15
CA LYS A 157 7.65 17.00 3.54
C LYS A 157 9.06 17.06 4.12
N VAL A 158 9.98 17.75 3.45
CA VAL A 158 11.37 17.94 3.93
C VAL A 158 11.36 18.68 5.27
N ASP A 159 10.62 19.79 5.37
CA ASP A 159 10.51 20.58 6.61
C ASP A 159 9.98 19.72 7.78
N ILE A 160 8.97 18.88 7.54
CA ILE A 160 8.41 17.95 8.53
C ILE A 160 9.44 16.91 8.97
N LEU A 161 10.17 16.30 8.03
CA LEU A 161 11.16 15.28 8.34
C LEU A 161 12.31 15.82 9.22
N HIS A 162 12.71 17.09 9.02
CA HIS A 162 13.79 17.71 9.78
C HIS A 162 13.34 18.31 11.12
N HIS A 163 12.19 19.00 11.15
CA HIS A 163 11.81 19.83 12.29
C HIS A 163 10.72 19.22 13.17
N THR A 164 9.79 18.46 12.60
CA THR A 164 8.67 17.86 13.33
C THR A 164 8.42 16.42 12.85
N PRO A 165 9.41 15.52 13.02
CA PRO A 165 9.34 14.18 12.44
C PRO A 165 8.18 13.39 13.04
N PRO A 166 7.37 12.68 12.22
CA PRO A 166 6.29 11.85 12.73
C PRO A 166 6.84 10.67 13.56
N VAL A 167 6.11 10.29 14.60
CA VAL A 167 6.45 9.14 15.44
C VAL A 167 5.91 7.87 14.80
N ILE A 168 6.79 6.90 14.55
CA ILE A 168 6.44 5.61 13.93
C ILE A 168 6.60 4.49 14.94
N HIS A 169 5.62 3.60 14.96
CA HIS A 169 5.64 2.36 15.74
C HIS A 169 5.58 1.17 14.80
N GLU A 170 6.20 0.06 15.20
CA GLU A 170 5.82 -1.21 14.61
C GLU A 170 4.35 -1.48 14.92
N ARG A 171 3.60 -1.98 13.94
CA ARG A 171 2.18 -2.22 14.13
C ARG A 171 1.62 -3.25 13.19
N PHE A 172 0.51 -3.84 13.62
CA PHE A 172 -0.41 -4.61 12.80
C PHE A 172 -1.77 -3.93 12.83
N GLN A 173 -2.32 -3.64 11.66
CA GLN A 173 -3.60 -2.98 11.52
C GLN A 173 -4.50 -3.77 10.56
N ILE A 174 -5.59 -4.30 11.08
CA ILE A 174 -6.61 -5.01 10.32
C ILE A 174 -7.48 -3.99 9.59
N LEU A 175 -7.62 -4.18 8.29
CA LEU A 175 -8.42 -3.34 7.41
C LEU A 175 -9.60 -4.16 6.86
N PRO A 176 -10.84 -3.87 7.29
CA PRO A 176 -12.03 -4.58 6.77
C PRO A 176 -12.35 -4.12 5.35
N GLY A 177 -13.31 -4.78 4.70
CA GLY A 177 -13.81 -4.35 3.39
C GLY A 177 -13.01 -4.85 2.17
N TYR A 178 -11.93 -5.61 2.37
CA TYR A 178 -11.12 -6.15 1.27
C TYR A 178 -11.80 -7.35 0.61
N ARG A 179 -11.64 -7.46 -0.72
CA ARG A 179 -12.28 -8.50 -1.54
C ARG A 179 -11.54 -9.84 -1.53
N TYR A 180 -10.21 -9.81 -1.41
CA TYR A 180 -9.33 -10.97 -1.63
C TYR A 180 -8.69 -11.49 -0.35
N GLY A 181 -9.43 -11.39 0.77
CA GLY A 181 -8.95 -11.65 2.11
C GLY A 181 -9.37 -10.53 3.06
N VAL A 182 -9.16 -10.72 4.35
CA VAL A 182 -9.22 -9.64 5.34
C VAL A 182 -7.95 -8.82 5.17
N GLY A 183 -8.07 -7.50 5.02
CA GLY A 183 -6.91 -6.63 4.83
C GLY A 183 -6.06 -6.56 6.10
N LEU A 184 -4.75 -6.47 5.92
CA LEU A 184 -3.79 -6.35 7.01
C LEU A 184 -2.64 -5.45 6.57
N ASN A 185 -2.41 -4.36 7.29
CA ASN A 185 -1.24 -3.51 7.12
C ASN A 185 -0.24 -3.80 8.24
N MET A 186 1.00 -4.07 7.88
CA MET A 186 2.10 -4.36 8.79
C MET A 186 3.20 -3.31 8.64
N VAL A 187 3.72 -2.82 9.76
CA VAL A 187 4.91 -1.96 9.80
C VAL A 187 5.93 -2.62 10.72
N LEU A 188 7.14 -2.88 10.21
CA LEU A 188 8.24 -3.48 10.98
C LEU A 188 9.52 -2.65 10.89
N ASP A 189 10.31 -2.62 11.98
CA ASP A 189 11.62 -1.99 12.02
C ASP A 189 12.69 -2.93 11.47
N VAL A 190 12.76 -2.98 10.14
CA VAL A 190 13.73 -3.77 9.36
C VAL A 190 14.25 -2.92 8.21
N GLU A 191 15.47 -3.18 7.77
CA GLU A 191 16.11 -2.41 6.69
C GLU A 191 15.57 -2.80 5.31
N VAL A 192 15.49 -4.11 5.07
CA VAL A 192 15.01 -4.72 3.82
C VAL A 192 14.01 -5.82 4.17
N ILE A 193 12.96 -5.94 3.37
CA ILE A 193 12.00 -7.03 3.42
C ILE A 193 12.54 -8.16 2.56
N ASP A 194 12.85 -9.28 3.21
CA ASP A 194 13.15 -10.54 2.57
C ASP A 194 12.16 -11.61 3.04
N ARG A 195 12.36 -12.85 2.56
CA ARG A 195 11.46 -13.96 2.88
C ARG A 195 11.41 -14.24 4.38
N THR A 196 12.57 -14.15 5.05
CA THR A 196 12.68 -14.38 6.49
C THR A 196 11.87 -13.36 7.28
N VAL A 197 11.93 -12.10 6.87
CA VAL A 197 11.15 -11.00 7.45
C VAL A 197 9.64 -11.23 7.27
N VAL A 198 9.19 -11.63 6.07
CA VAL A 198 7.76 -11.92 5.83
C VAL A 198 7.29 -13.09 6.71
N GLU A 199 8.05 -14.18 6.78
CA GLU A 199 7.71 -15.33 7.61
C GLU A 199 7.69 -14.97 9.10
N TYR A 200 8.65 -14.17 9.57
CA TYR A 200 8.67 -13.64 10.93
C TYR A 200 7.46 -12.75 11.23
N ALA A 201 7.07 -11.87 10.28
CA ALA A 201 5.91 -10.99 10.43
C ALA A 201 4.62 -11.80 10.61
N ILE A 202 4.45 -12.86 9.82
CA ILE A 202 3.32 -13.79 9.91
C ILE A 202 3.32 -14.47 11.29
N ASP A 203 4.44 -15.07 11.71
CA ASP A 203 4.53 -15.78 12.98
C ASP A 203 4.23 -14.85 14.17
N ARG A 204 4.76 -13.63 14.15
CA ARG A 204 4.49 -12.61 15.17
C ARG A 204 3.02 -12.21 15.19
N PHE A 205 2.41 -11.96 14.03
CA PHE A 205 1.00 -11.60 13.92
C PHE A 205 0.06 -12.72 14.43
N LEU A 206 0.37 -13.97 14.12
CA LEU A 206 -0.35 -15.13 14.65
C LEU A 206 -0.15 -15.25 16.17
N ALA A 207 1.06 -15.02 16.68
CA ALA A 207 1.38 -15.12 18.10
C ALA A 207 0.68 -14.05 18.97
N VAL A 208 0.46 -12.85 18.43
CA VAL A 208 -0.35 -11.81 19.11
C VAL A 208 -1.85 -12.03 18.98
N GLY A 209 -2.29 -13.14 18.37
CA GLY A 209 -3.70 -13.54 18.30
C GLY A 209 -4.47 -12.92 17.14
N GLU A 210 -3.79 -12.59 16.03
CA GLU A 210 -4.42 -12.06 14.81
C GLU A 210 -5.25 -10.79 15.06
N CYS A 211 -4.73 -9.88 15.89
CA CYS A 211 -5.41 -8.65 16.30
C CYS A 211 -4.62 -7.39 15.95
N ASN A 212 -5.27 -6.23 16.08
CA ASN A 212 -4.56 -4.95 16.00
C ASN A 212 -3.53 -4.89 17.12
N TRP A 213 -2.30 -4.51 16.78
CA TRP A 213 -1.20 -4.44 17.73
C TRP A 213 -0.28 -3.28 17.38
N GLN A 214 0.34 -2.68 18.39
CA GLN A 214 1.33 -1.62 18.22
C GLN A 214 2.44 -1.81 19.27
N SER A 215 3.69 -1.57 18.88
CA SER A 215 4.81 -1.55 19.82
C SER A 215 4.66 -0.46 20.88
N ALA A 216 5.00 -0.77 22.12
CA ALA A 216 4.96 0.21 23.21
C ALA A 216 5.98 1.35 23.00
N GLN A 217 7.16 1.01 22.47
CA GLN A 217 8.19 1.98 22.14
C GLN A 217 8.14 2.32 20.66
N PRO A 218 8.32 3.60 20.29
CA PRO A 218 8.46 4.00 18.90
C PRO A 218 9.80 3.52 18.32
N VAL A 219 9.86 3.44 17.00
CA VAL A 219 11.11 3.19 16.29
C VAL A 219 12.03 4.40 16.46
N PRO A 220 13.28 4.22 16.91
CA PRO A 220 14.24 5.30 17.04
C PRO A 220 14.45 6.08 15.74
N LEU A 221 14.49 7.42 15.83
CA LEU A 221 14.54 8.32 14.67
C LEU A 221 15.80 8.12 13.80
N ASP A 222 16.92 7.75 14.42
CA ASP A 222 18.18 7.42 13.75
C ASP A 222 18.06 6.23 12.80
N ARG A 223 17.14 5.29 13.06
CA ARG A 223 16.86 4.16 12.15
C ARG A 223 15.95 4.54 10.97
N LEU A 224 15.10 5.55 11.17
CA LEU A 224 14.14 6.04 10.18
C LEU A 224 14.76 6.96 9.13
N ARG A 225 15.86 7.66 9.47
CA ARG A 225 16.56 8.54 8.53
C ARG A 225 17.43 7.74 7.55
N PRO A 226 17.55 8.17 6.28
CA PRO A 226 18.49 7.55 5.36
C PRO A 226 19.93 7.75 5.86
N LEU A 227 20.79 6.73 5.72
CA LEU A 227 22.20 6.76 6.15
C LEU A 227 23.03 7.87 5.49
N HIS A 228 22.53 8.53 4.44
CA HIS A 228 23.23 9.57 3.69
C HIS A 228 23.01 11.01 4.20
N GLU A 229 22.22 11.24 5.26
CA GLU A 229 22.04 12.56 5.88
C GLU A 229 22.85 12.75 7.18
N GLN A 230 23.88 11.92 7.39
CA GLN A 230 24.88 12.12 8.44
C GLN A 230 26.18 12.65 7.83
N ALA A 231 26.16 13.90 7.36
CA ALA A 231 27.36 14.67 7.03
C ALA A 231 27.09 16.17 7.25
#